data_AF-A0A957V002-F1
#
_entry.id   AF-A0A957V002-F1
#
_cell.length_a   1.000
_cell.length_b   1.000
_cell.length_c   1.000
_cell.angle_alpha   90.00
_cell.angle_beta   90.00
_cell.angle_gamma   90.00
#
_symmetry.space_group_name_H-M   'P 1'
#
loop_
_entity.id
_entity.type
_entity.pdbx_description
1 polymer ?
#
loop_
_entity_poly.entity_id
_entity_poly.type
_entity_poly.pdbx_seq_one_letter_code
_entity_poly.pdbx_strand_id
1 'polypeptide(L)'
;MNRTRIIFAAIIVVALLIVGATFLLTNRGGTPGGTALTVDRPDTVTIRILTSLPVEPWVRSAADAFNAADRSVDGVPIQVQVEAVDGLTALGRWDRDEYGALAADQRPEELTDAEREELANFPVAWIPDSRYLVELANASYKERLGRDVFLTDGEYR
;
A
#
# COMPACT_ATOMS: atom_id res chain seq x y z
N MET A 1 4.39 -5.01 -62.70
CA MET A 1 3.66 -5.60 -61.55
C MET A 1 4.53 -6.38 -60.58
N ASN A 2 5.60 -7.09 -61.00
CA ASN A 2 6.44 -7.87 -60.06
C ASN A 2 7.37 -7.02 -59.18
N ARG A 3 7.97 -5.93 -59.69
CA ARG A 3 8.84 -5.04 -58.88
C ARG A 3 8.10 -4.41 -57.69
N THR A 4 6.88 -3.92 -57.89
CA THR A 4 6.06 -3.32 -56.81
C THR A 4 5.68 -4.34 -55.75
N ARG A 5 5.35 -5.58 -56.14
CA ARG A 5 5.04 -6.67 -55.20
C ARG A 5 6.26 -7.11 -54.39
N ILE A 6 7.44 -7.16 -55.03
CA ILE A 6 8.71 -7.50 -54.35
C ILE A 6 9.08 -6.43 -53.32
N ILE A 7 8.94 -5.14 -53.67
CA ILE A 7 9.22 -4.04 -52.74
C ILE A 7 8.24 -4.07 -51.55
N PHE A 8 6.95 -4.31 -51.82
CA PHE A 8 5.95 -4.42 -50.76
C PHE A 8 6.22 -5.59 -49.81
N ALA A 9 6.58 -6.76 -50.36
CA ALA A 9 6.97 -7.92 -49.56
C ALA A 9 8.24 -7.64 -48.74
N ALA A 10 9.23 -6.95 -49.31
CA ALA A 10 10.45 -6.58 -48.59
C ALA A 10 10.17 -5.65 -47.39
N ILE A 11 9.28 -4.66 -47.57
CA ILE A 11 8.89 -3.75 -46.48
C ILE A 11 8.18 -4.51 -45.36
N ILE A 12 7.27 -5.44 -45.69
CA ILE A 12 6.58 -6.26 -44.68
C ILE A 12 7.58 -7.12 -43.90
N VAL A 13 8.54 -7.75 -44.58
CA VAL A 13 9.56 -8.58 -43.91
C VAL A 13 10.42 -7.72 -42.97
N VAL A 14 10.83 -6.53 -43.40
CA VAL A 14 11.60 -5.60 -42.55
C VAL A 14 10.77 -5.15 -41.34
N ALA A 15 9.50 -4.81 -41.53
CA ALA A 15 8.61 -4.45 -40.43
C ALA A 15 8.45 -5.59 -39.42
N LEU A 16 8.27 -6.83 -39.90
CA LEU A 16 8.17 -8.01 -39.04
C LEU A 16 9.49 -8.29 -38.30
N LEU A 17 10.63 -8.09 -38.95
CA LEU A 17 11.94 -8.21 -38.29
C LEU A 17 12.14 -7.16 -37.20
N ILE A 18 11.73 -5.91 -37.43
CA ILE A 18 11.80 -4.85 -36.42
C ILE A 18 10.89 -5.19 -35.24
N VAL A 19 9.63 -5.59 -35.49
CA VAL A 19 8.69 -5.98 -34.44
C VAL A 19 9.19 -7.19 -33.65
N GLY A 20 9.71 -8.20 -34.35
CA GLY A 20 10.25 -9.42 -33.73
C GLY A 20 11.50 -9.15 -32.90
N ALA A 21 12.42 -8.31 -33.39
CA ALA A 21 13.62 -7.89 -32.65
C ALA A 21 13.26 -7.08 -31.41
N THR A 22 12.33 -6.12 -31.54
CA THR A 22 11.83 -5.33 -30.41
C THR A 22 11.17 -6.24 -29.36
N PHE A 23 10.29 -7.16 -29.77
CA PHE A 23 9.65 -8.09 -28.85
C PHE A 23 10.65 -8.99 -28.12
N LEU A 24 11.68 -9.49 -28.81
CA LEU A 24 12.75 -10.30 -28.21
C LEU A 24 13.64 -9.52 -27.25
N LEU A 25 13.90 -8.24 -27.53
CA LEU A 25 14.71 -7.37 -26.68
C LEU A 25 13.92 -6.91 -25.45
N THR A 26 12.65 -6.51 -25.60
CA THR A 26 11.78 -6.11 -24.48
C THR A 26 11.43 -7.29 -23.55
N ASN A 27 11.31 -8.50 -24.10
CA ASN A 27 11.02 -9.68 -23.27
C ASN A 27 12.26 -10.26 -22.54
N ARG A 28 13.48 -9.86 -22.94
CA ARG A 28 14.74 -10.28 -22.28
C ARG A 28 15.36 -9.22 -21.38
N GLY A 29 15.10 -7.95 -21.63
CA GLY A 29 15.47 -6.85 -20.76
C GLY A 29 14.22 -6.04 -20.47
N GLY A 30 13.71 -6.14 -19.24
CA GLY A 30 12.51 -5.45 -18.76
C GLY A 30 12.65 -3.93 -18.74
N THR A 31 12.81 -3.31 -19.91
CA THR A 31 12.81 -1.86 -20.08
C THR A 31 11.51 -1.49 -20.79
N PRO A 32 10.50 -1.02 -20.06
CA PRO A 32 9.30 -0.46 -20.66
C PRO A 32 9.71 0.82 -21.40
N GLY A 33 9.56 0.82 -22.72
CA GLY A 33 9.57 2.04 -23.50
C GLY A 33 8.33 2.85 -23.16
N GLY A 34 8.56 4.08 -22.68
CA GLY A 34 7.54 5.04 -22.31
C GLY A 34 7.76 5.49 -20.89
N THR A 35 8.26 6.72 -20.73
CA THR A 35 8.24 7.49 -19.48
C THR A 35 6.79 7.79 -19.10
N ALA A 36 6.00 6.75 -18.81
CA ALA A 36 4.81 6.90 -18.02
C ALA A 36 5.29 7.39 -16.65
N LEU A 37 4.60 8.41 -16.12
CA LEU A 37 4.61 8.73 -14.70
C LEU A 37 4.18 7.45 -13.97
N THR A 38 5.12 6.56 -13.71
CA THR A 38 4.88 5.32 -13.01
C THR A 38 4.90 5.71 -11.56
N VAL A 39 3.70 5.88 -11.01
CA VAL A 39 3.51 5.77 -9.57
C VAL A 39 4.20 4.47 -9.19
N ASP A 40 5.22 4.57 -8.35
CA ASP A 40 5.96 3.41 -7.86
C ASP A 40 4.95 2.49 -7.18
N ARG A 41 4.67 1.37 -7.83
CA ARG A 41 3.63 0.45 -7.38
C ARG A 41 4.31 -0.51 -6.41
N PRO A 42 3.89 -0.55 -5.13
CA PRO A 42 4.52 -1.44 -4.18
C PRO A 42 4.33 -2.90 -4.63
N ASP A 43 5.34 -3.74 -4.38
CA ASP A 43 5.27 -5.17 -4.65
C ASP A 43 4.24 -5.87 -3.76
N THR A 44 3.92 -5.30 -2.61
CA THR A 44 2.92 -5.80 -1.66
C THR A 44 2.33 -4.66 -0.84
N VAL A 45 1.00 -4.63 -0.70
CA VAL A 45 0.31 -3.72 0.22
C VAL A 45 0.27 -4.37 1.60
N THR A 46 0.95 -3.79 2.57
CA THR A 46 0.93 -4.28 3.96
C THR A 46 -0.13 -3.54 4.77
N ILE A 47 -1.05 -4.29 5.40
CA ILE A 47 -2.06 -3.76 6.33
C ILE A 47 -1.67 -4.18 7.74
N ARG A 48 -1.17 -3.24 8.55
CA ARG A 48 -0.80 -3.48 9.94
C ARG A 48 -1.98 -3.19 10.87
N ILE A 49 -2.35 -4.17 11.69
CA ILE A 49 -3.44 -4.10 12.65
C ILE A 49 -2.85 -4.22 14.06
N LEU A 50 -3.05 -3.21 14.90
CA LEU A 50 -2.82 -3.30 16.33
C LEU A 50 -4.02 -3.95 16.99
N THR A 51 -3.81 -4.93 17.87
CA THR A 51 -4.92 -5.60 18.56
C THR A 51 -4.61 -5.87 20.02
N SER A 52 -5.63 -5.76 20.87
CA SER A 52 -5.53 -6.09 22.28
C SER A 52 -5.40 -7.60 22.51
N LEU A 53 -4.67 -7.97 23.57
CA LEU A 53 -4.39 -9.36 23.93
C LEU A 53 -5.64 -10.26 24.02
N PRO A 54 -6.81 -9.81 24.55
CA PRO A 54 -7.96 -10.70 24.69
C PRO A 54 -8.57 -11.19 23.37
N VAL A 55 -8.45 -10.41 22.29
CA VAL A 55 -9.04 -10.74 20.98
C VAL A 55 -7.99 -11.09 19.92
N GLU A 56 -6.71 -10.93 20.26
CA GLU A 56 -5.57 -11.24 19.39
C GLU A 56 -5.70 -12.58 18.68
N PRO A 57 -5.99 -13.72 19.35
CA PRO A 57 -6.04 -15.01 18.65
C PRO A 57 -7.12 -15.06 17.56
N TRP A 58 -8.25 -14.38 17.78
CA TRP A 58 -9.32 -14.29 16.79
C TRP A 58 -8.93 -13.39 15.62
N VAL A 59 -8.31 -12.23 15.89
CA VAL A 59 -7.84 -11.30 14.85
C VAL A 59 -6.74 -11.94 14.00
N ARG A 60 -5.77 -12.63 14.62
CA ARG A 60 -4.71 -13.35 13.91
C ARG A 60 -5.28 -14.46 13.04
N SER A 61 -6.19 -15.27 13.56
CA SER A 61 -6.85 -16.30 12.74
C SER A 61 -7.59 -15.71 11.53
N ALA A 62 -8.23 -14.54 11.67
CA ALA A 62 -8.89 -13.87 10.57
C ALA A 62 -7.88 -13.31 9.54
N ALA A 63 -6.77 -12.73 10.00
CA ALA A 63 -5.69 -12.26 9.15
C ALA A 63 -5.04 -13.42 8.36
N ASP A 64 -4.79 -14.56 9.01
CA ASP A 64 -4.24 -15.75 8.37
C ASP A 64 -5.19 -16.28 7.29
N ALA A 65 -6.48 -16.34 7.57
CA ALA A 65 -7.49 -16.74 6.60
C ALA A 65 -7.58 -15.77 5.41
N PHE A 66 -7.44 -14.46 5.66
CA PHE A 66 -7.41 -13.45 4.60
C PHE A 66 -6.15 -13.58 3.73
N ASN A 67 -4.98 -13.71 4.34
CA ASN A 67 -3.70 -13.85 3.66
C ASN A 67 -3.64 -15.13 2.81
N ALA A 68 -4.24 -16.23 3.30
CA ALA A 68 -4.33 -17.48 2.55
C ALA A 68 -5.28 -17.41 1.33
N ALA A 69 -6.10 -16.36 1.22
CA ALA A 69 -7.04 -16.18 0.11
C ALA A 69 -6.44 -15.40 -1.07
N ASP A 70 -5.13 -15.12 -1.06
CA ASP A 70 -4.36 -14.46 -2.13
C ASP A 70 -5.06 -13.21 -2.68
N ARG A 71 -5.52 -12.35 -1.76
CA ARG A 71 -6.25 -11.13 -2.12
C ARG A 71 -5.30 -10.08 -2.70
N SER A 72 -5.75 -9.38 -3.73
CA SER A 72 -4.99 -8.32 -4.38
C SER A 72 -5.84 -7.08 -4.66
N VAL A 73 -5.22 -5.91 -4.62
CA VAL A 73 -5.78 -4.65 -5.13
C VAL A 73 -4.95 -4.18 -6.30
N ASP A 74 -5.57 -3.90 -7.45
CA ASP A 74 -4.89 -3.49 -8.69
C ASP A 74 -3.74 -4.43 -9.14
N GLY A 75 -3.86 -5.71 -8.83
CA GLY A 75 -2.86 -6.74 -9.11
C GLY A 75 -1.69 -6.78 -8.11
N VAL A 76 -1.71 -5.95 -7.07
CA VAL A 76 -0.76 -5.97 -5.96
C VAL A 76 -1.29 -6.85 -4.83
N PRO A 77 -0.56 -7.86 -4.35
CA PRO A 77 -0.99 -8.70 -3.24
C PRO A 77 -1.13 -7.88 -1.95
N ILE A 78 -2.11 -8.25 -1.14
CA ILE A 78 -2.38 -7.64 0.17
C ILE A 78 -1.90 -8.61 1.26
N GLN A 79 -1.06 -8.11 2.16
CA GLN A 79 -0.59 -8.85 3.33
C GLN A 79 -1.09 -8.17 4.61
N VAL A 80 -1.87 -8.88 5.40
CA VAL A 80 -2.31 -8.43 6.72
C VAL A 80 -1.31 -8.87 7.78
N GLN A 81 -0.88 -7.94 8.63
CA GLN A 81 0.00 -8.17 9.78
C GLN A 81 -0.74 -7.79 11.06
N VAL A 82 -0.61 -8.62 12.09
CA VAL A 82 -1.25 -8.41 13.40
C VAL A 82 -0.18 -8.23 14.46
N GLU A 83 -0.17 -7.06 15.10
CA GLU A 83 0.66 -6.76 16.26
C GLU A 83 -0.19 -6.76 17.53
N ALA A 84 0.19 -7.60 18.48
CA ALA A 84 -0.45 -7.68 19.78
C ALA A 84 0.12 -6.60 20.70
N VAL A 85 -0.75 -5.72 21.22
CA VAL A 85 -0.33 -4.63 22.09
C VAL A 85 -1.36 -4.41 23.19
N ASP A 86 -0.88 -4.13 24.40
CA ASP A 86 -1.74 -3.70 25.51
C ASP A 86 -2.42 -2.35 25.18
N GLY A 87 -3.68 -2.20 25.57
CA GLY A 87 -4.50 -1.05 25.20
C GLY A 87 -3.95 0.28 25.72
N LEU A 88 -3.51 0.33 26.97
CA LEU A 88 -2.94 1.55 27.57
C LEU A 88 -1.54 1.84 27.02
N THR A 89 -0.77 0.80 26.71
CA THR A 89 0.52 0.93 26.02
C THR A 89 0.32 1.53 24.63
N ALA A 90 -0.64 1.02 23.87
CA ALA A 90 -0.99 1.56 22.57
C ALA A 90 -1.50 3.00 22.67
N LEU A 91 -2.39 3.30 23.62
CA LEU A 91 -2.86 4.66 23.89
C LEU A 91 -1.69 5.61 24.18
N GLY A 92 -0.75 5.21 25.04
CA GLY A 92 0.42 6.02 25.34
C GLY A 92 1.31 6.28 24.12
N ARG A 93 1.45 5.31 23.21
CA ARG A 93 2.17 5.48 21.93
C ARG A 93 1.43 6.44 21.00
N TRP A 94 0.10 6.33 20.94
CA TRP A 94 -0.76 7.26 20.21
C TRP A 94 -0.61 8.69 20.77
N ASP A 95 -0.74 8.88 22.08
CA ASP A 95 -0.62 10.20 22.71
C ASP A 95 0.72 10.90 22.45
N ARG A 96 1.80 10.12 22.35
CA ARG A 96 3.15 10.63 22.08
C ARG A 96 3.53 10.66 20.59
N ASP A 97 2.60 10.31 19.71
CA ASP A 97 2.83 10.19 18.26
C ASP A 97 3.96 9.22 17.87
N GLU A 98 4.19 8.18 18.65
CA GLU A 98 5.30 7.24 18.38
C GLU A 98 5.10 6.44 17.08
N TYR A 99 3.88 6.41 16.54
CA TYR A 99 3.60 5.79 15.26
C TYR A 99 3.92 6.69 14.07
N GLY A 100 4.19 7.99 14.29
CA GLY A 100 4.54 8.94 13.24
C GLY A 100 3.37 9.29 12.33
N ALA A 101 2.29 9.84 12.88
CA ALA A 101 1.16 10.25 12.06
C ALA A 101 1.52 11.46 11.19
N LEU A 102 1.09 11.43 9.92
CA LEU A 102 1.27 12.56 9.02
C LEU A 102 0.50 13.79 9.52
N ALA A 103 1.15 14.95 9.41
CA ALA A 103 0.50 16.24 9.64
C ALA A 103 -0.71 16.43 8.70
N ALA A 104 -1.60 17.36 9.05
CA ALA A 104 -2.86 17.56 8.31
C ALA A 104 -2.65 17.98 6.85
N ASP A 105 -1.57 18.72 6.59
CA ASP A 105 -1.19 19.31 5.31
C ASP A 105 -0.10 18.53 4.57
N GLN A 106 0.48 17.50 5.21
CA GLN A 106 1.55 16.69 4.61
C GLN A 106 0.95 15.58 3.74
N ARG A 107 1.43 15.48 2.50
CA ARG A 107 0.99 14.43 1.57
C ARG A 107 2.02 13.31 1.47
N PRO A 108 1.61 12.03 1.35
CA PRO A 108 2.55 10.90 1.24
C PRO A 108 3.55 11.04 0.08
N GLU A 109 3.14 11.67 -1.03
CA GLU A 109 3.99 11.92 -2.20
C GLU A 109 5.11 12.96 -1.97
N GLU A 110 5.02 13.75 -0.90
CA GLU A 110 6.00 14.78 -0.53
C GLU A 110 7.04 14.27 0.48
N LEU A 111 6.86 13.05 0.99
CA LEU A 111 7.75 12.44 1.97
C LEU A 111 9.09 12.07 1.35
N THR A 112 10.15 12.33 2.12
CA THR A 112 11.47 11.74 1.86
C THR A 112 11.40 10.21 1.94
N ASP A 113 12.38 9.53 1.35
CA ASP A 113 12.42 8.06 1.38
C ASP A 113 12.47 7.51 2.81
N ALA A 114 13.15 8.22 3.73
CA ALA A 114 13.21 7.88 5.15
C ALA A 114 11.85 8.02 5.84
N GLU A 115 11.14 9.15 5.64
CA GLU A 115 9.80 9.34 6.21
C GLU A 115 8.78 8.35 5.63
N ARG A 116 8.94 7.96 4.36
CA ARG A 116 8.09 6.94 3.74
C ARG A 116 8.31 5.55 4.35
N GLU A 117 9.56 5.22 4.69
CA GLU A 117 9.89 3.98 5.40
C GLU A 117 9.34 3.98 6.83
N GLU A 118 9.38 5.12 7.52
CA GLU A 118 8.71 5.29 8.82
C GLU A 118 7.19 5.13 8.70
N LEU A 119 6.57 5.76 7.70
CA LEU A 119 5.12 5.63 7.44
C LEU A 119 4.70 4.20 7.11
N ALA A 120 5.57 3.40 6.47
CA ALA A 120 5.29 1.98 6.21
C ALA A 120 5.08 1.17 7.51
N ASN A 121 5.53 1.70 8.65
CA ASN A 121 5.30 1.12 9.97
C ASN A 121 4.04 1.63 10.68
N PHE A 122 3.35 2.62 10.10
CA PHE A 122 2.13 3.18 10.68
C PHE A 122 1.01 2.12 10.69
N PRO A 123 0.31 1.94 11.82
CA PRO A 123 -0.78 0.98 11.91
C PRO A 123 -2.03 1.50 11.19
N VAL A 124 -2.59 0.67 10.31
CA VAL A 124 -3.79 1.01 9.52
C VAL A 124 -5.07 0.90 10.35
N ALA A 125 -5.09 -0.01 11.34
CA ALA A 125 -6.22 -0.19 12.23
C ALA A 125 -5.76 -0.50 13.65
N TRP A 126 -6.60 -0.14 14.63
CA TRP A 126 -6.41 -0.48 16.03
C TRP A 126 -7.71 -1.06 16.61
N ILE A 127 -7.60 -2.26 17.20
CA ILE A 127 -8.67 -2.98 17.87
C ILE A 127 -8.34 -3.03 19.38
N PRO A 128 -8.75 -2.01 20.15
CA PRO A 128 -8.51 -1.98 21.59
C PRO A 128 -9.43 -2.93 22.36
N ASP A 129 -9.17 -3.08 23.65
CA ASP A 129 -10.02 -3.79 24.60
C ASP A 129 -11.30 -3.02 24.96
N SER A 130 -11.30 -1.70 24.77
CA SER A 130 -12.46 -0.84 25.03
C SER A 130 -12.57 0.34 24.07
N ARG A 131 -13.81 0.73 23.77
CA ARG A 131 -14.13 1.94 22.98
C ARG A 131 -13.57 3.21 23.60
N TYR A 132 -13.51 3.28 24.93
CA TYR A 132 -13.03 4.45 25.66
C TYR A 132 -11.58 4.82 25.30
N LEU A 133 -10.72 3.84 25.04
CA LEU A 133 -9.34 4.11 24.60
C LEU A 133 -9.27 4.81 23.23
N VAL A 134 -10.18 4.46 22.32
CA VAL A 134 -10.27 5.14 21.01
C VAL A 134 -10.68 6.60 21.19
N GLU A 135 -11.65 6.84 22.07
CA GLU A 135 -12.14 8.20 22.35
C GLU A 135 -11.05 9.07 22.96
N LEU A 136 -10.27 8.52 23.90
CA LEU A 136 -9.11 9.21 24.47
C LEU A 136 -8.04 9.51 23.42
N ALA A 137 -7.69 8.53 22.58
CA ALA A 137 -6.70 8.74 21.53
C ALA A 137 -7.15 9.79 20.51
N ASN A 138 -8.42 9.77 20.10
CA ASN A 138 -8.98 10.78 19.21
C ASN A 138 -8.98 12.18 19.84
N ALA A 139 -9.27 12.30 21.14
CA ALA A 139 -9.21 13.59 21.83
C ALA A 139 -7.80 14.20 21.75
N SER A 140 -6.78 13.40 22.04
CA SER A 140 -5.36 13.77 21.97
C SER A 140 -4.92 14.14 20.54
N TYR A 141 -5.30 13.32 19.55
CA TYR A 141 -4.94 13.54 18.16
C TYR A 141 -5.65 14.71 17.50
N LYS A 142 -6.92 14.94 17.83
CA LYS A 142 -7.69 16.06 17.28
C LYS A 142 -7.09 17.40 17.68
N GLU A 143 -6.62 17.53 18.91
CA GLU A 143 -5.93 18.74 19.38
C GLU A 143 -4.65 19.01 18.56
N ARG A 144 -3.97 17.95 18.12
CA ARG A 144 -2.67 18.06 17.43
C ARG A 144 -2.79 18.15 15.90
N LEU A 145 -3.56 17.27 15.29
CA LEU A 145 -3.70 17.15 13.83
C LEU A 145 -4.92 17.90 13.28
N GLY A 146 -5.77 18.47 14.16
CA GLY A 146 -7.02 19.13 13.74
C GLY A 146 -8.06 18.19 13.12
N ARG A 147 -7.84 16.88 13.16
CA ARG A 147 -8.73 15.83 12.64
C ARG A 147 -8.70 14.59 13.53
N ASP A 148 -9.79 13.83 13.50
CA ASP A 148 -9.85 12.52 14.14
C ASP A 148 -9.01 11.52 13.33
N VAL A 149 -8.30 10.61 14.01
CA VAL A 149 -7.47 9.57 13.38
C VAL A 149 -8.22 8.25 13.27
N PHE A 150 -9.11 7.97 14.23
CA PHE A 150 -9.99 6.81 14.20
C PHE A 150 -11.40 7.22 13.80
N LEU A 151 -12.10 6.32 13.12
CA LEU A 151 -13.49 6.51 12.75
C LEU A 151 -14.33 6.70 14.01
N THR A 152 -14.84 7.90 14.23
CA THR A 152 -15.88 8.15 15.23
C THR A 152 -17.18 7.54 14.70
N ASP A 153 -17.67 6.46 15.32
CA ASP A 153 -18.90 5.73 14.95
C ASP A 153 -18.92 5.02 13.58
N GLY A 154 -17.75 4.66 13.02
CA GLY A 154 -17.69 3.67 11.92
C GLY A 154 -18.06 4.19 10.52
N GLU A 155 -18.17 5.50 10.32
CA GLU A 155 -18.31 6.06 8.98
C GLU A 155 -16.94 6.11 8.28
N TYR A 156 -16.75 5.23 7.29
CA TYR A 156 -15.67 5.36 6.30
C TYR A 156 -15.90 6.65 5.51
N ARG A 157 -14.92 7.57 5.50
CA ARG A 157 -14.90 8.75 4.61
C ARG A 157 -14.07 8.46 3.37
#